data_AF-A0A7X7WMG5-F1
#
_entry.id   AF-A0A7X7WMG5-F1
#
_cell.length_a   1.000
_cell.length_b   1.000
_cell.length_c   1.000
_cell.angle_alpha   90.00
_cell.angle_beta   90.00
_cell.angle_gamma   90.00
#
_symmetry.space_group_name_H-M   'P 1'
#
loop_
_entity.id
_entity.type
_entity.pdbx_description
1 polymer ?
#
loop_
_entity_poly.entity_id
_entity_poly.type
_entity_poly.pdbx_seq_one_letter_code
_entity_poly.pdbx_strand_id
1 'polypeptide(L)' 'MKEKIVLITGATSGIGKETARKLAEMGAELVLVARDEEKLNN' A
#
# COMPACT_ATOMS: atom_id res chain seq x y z
N MET A 1 -11.43 7.52 1.70
CA MET A 1 -10.29 7.65 2.62
C MET A 1 -9.47 8.93 2.39
N LYS A 2 -10.05 9.96 1.78
CA LYS A 2 -9.40 11.27 1.65
C LYS A 2 -8.93 11.79 3.01
N GLU A 3 -7.73 12.38 3.05
CA GLU A 3 -7.07 12.94 4.24
C GLU A 3 -6.70 11.90 5.32
N LYS A 4 -6.66 10.62 4.98
CA LYS A 4 -6.13 9.57 5.85
C LYS A 4 -4.80 9.06 5.33
N ILE A 5 -3.81 9.04 6.21
CA ILE A 5 -2.53 8.37 6.00
C ILE A 5 -2.65 6.92 6.52
N VAL A 6 -2.30 5.94 5.69
CA VAL A 6 -2.39 4.51 6.05
C VAL A 6 -1.05 3.82 5.83
N LEU A 7 -0.52 3.21 6.90
CA LEU A 7 0.68 2.37 6.87
C LEU A 7 0.30 0.92 6.55
N ILE A 8 0.92 0.32 5.53
CA ILE A 8 0.68 -1.07 5.14
C ILE A 8 2.02 -1.83 5.10
N THR A 9 2.12 -2.88 5.91
CA THR A 9 3.24 -3.83 5.88
C THR A 9 2.95 -5.00 4.93
N GLY A 10 3.97 -5.54 4.26
CA GLY A 10 3.80 -6.65 3.31
C GLY A 10 3.07 -6.23 2.03
N ALA A 11 3.26 -4.99 1.59
CA ALA A 11 2.50 -4.36 0.50
C ALA A 11 2.83 -4.89 -0.91
N THR A 12 3.80 -5.80 -1.06
CA THR A 12 4.31 -6.25 -2.37
C THR A 12 3.50 -7.38 -3.02
N SER A 13 2.64 -8.06 -2.27
CA SER A 13 1.90 -9.22 -2.79
C SER A 13 0.63 -9.54 -2.01
N GLY A 14 -0.24 -10.34 -2.61
CA GLY A 14 -1.44 -10.88 -1.95
C GLY A 14 -2.34 -9.79 -1.39
N ILE A 15 -2.82 -10.01 -0.17
CA ILE A 15 -3.78 -9.11 0.49
C ILE A 15 -3.20 -7.71 0.67
N GLY A 16 -1.93 -7.59 1.09
CA GLY A 16 -1.31 -6.28 1.31
C GLY A 16 -1.31 -5.40 0.06
N LYS A 17 -1.01 -5.99 -1.11
CA LYS A 17 -1.02 -5.29 -2.40
C LYS A 17 -2.42 -4.85 -2.81
N GLU A 18 -3.41 -5.75 -2.73
CA GLU A 18 -4.79 -5.41 -3.10
C GLU A 18 -5.42 -4.41 -2.12
N THR A 19 -5.09 -4.48 -0.83
CA THR A 19 -5.51 -3.50 0.18
C THR A 19 -4.92 -2.13 -0.12
N ALA A 20 -3.63 -2.04 -0.42
CA ALA A 20 -3.00 -0.79 -0.84
C ALA A 20 -3.70 -0.20 -2.08
N ARG A 21 -3.93 -1.02 -3.10
CA ARG A 21 -4.61 -0.59 -4.33
C ARG A 21 -6.00 -0.02 -4.06
N LYS A 22 -6.84 -0.74 -3.31
CA LYS A 22 -8.20 -0.27 -2.99
C LYS A 22 -8.20 0.99 -2.13
N LEU A 23 -7.29 1.11 -1.16
CA LEU A 23 -7.21 2.31 -0.32
C LEU A 23 -6.73 3.53 -1.11
N ALA A 24 -5.80 3.35 -2.06
CA ALA A 24 -5.39 4.40 -2.98
C ALA A 24 -6.57 4.86 -3.88
N GLU A 25 -7.34 3.92 -4.43
CA GLU A 25 -8.56 4.22 -5.22
C GLU A 25 -9.59 5.02 -4.39
N MET A 26 -9.66 4.78 -3.09
CA MET A 26 -10.50 5.53 -2.14
C MET A 26 -9.91 6.89 -1.73
N GLY A 27 -8.73 7.26 -2.23
CA GLY A 27 -8.04 8.54 -2.00
C GLY A 27 -7.23 8.62 -0.70
N ALA A 28 -6.81 7.48 -0.14
CA ALA A 28 -5.87 7.48 0.99
C ALA A 28 -4.46 7.88 0.53
N GLU A 29 -3.70 8.51 1.44
CA GLU A 29 -2.26 8.62 1.32
C GLU A 29 -1.62 7.39 1.98
N LEU A 30 -0.69 6.73 1.28
CA LEU A 30 -0.19 5.43 1.70
C LEU A 30 1.29 5.48 2.04
N VAL A 31 1.66 4.84 3.16
CA VAL A 31 3.04 4.49 3.50
C VAL A 31 3.16 2.97 3.36
N LEU A 32 3.94 2.51 2.40
CA LEU A 32 4.07 1.08 2.12
C LEU A 32 5.41 0.56 2.62
N VAL A 33 5.40 -0.56 3.34
CA VAL A 33 6.58 -1.19 3.91
C VAL A 33 6.67 -2.64 3.46
N ALA A 34 7.82 -3.01 2.90
CA ALA A 34 8.15 -4.38 2.55
C ALA A 34 9.65 -4.62 2.67
N ARG A 35 10.05 -5.90 2.65
CA ARG A 35 11.46 -6.32 2.73
C ARG A 35 12.20 -6.21 1.39
N ASP A 36 11.45 -6.25 0.30
CA ASP A 36 11.95 -6.31 -1.07
C ASP A 36 11.57 -4.99 -1.76
N GLU A 37 12.55 -4.12 -1.93
CA GLU A 37 12.38 -2.79 -2.50
C GLU A 37 12.03 -2.84 -3.98
N GLU A 38 12.60 -3.78 -4.74
CA GLU A 38 12.31 -3.94 -6.16
C GLU A 38 10.86 -4.32 -6.40
N LYS A 39 10.31 -5.24 -5.59
CA LYS A 39 8.88 -5.59 -5.66
C LYS A 39 7.95 -4.47 -5.18
N LEU A 40 8.45 -3.55 -4.36
CA LEU A 40 7.66 -2.43 -3.84
C LEU A 40 7.53 -1.30 -4.85
N ASN A 41 8.56 -1.11 -5.68
CA ASN A 41 8.64 -0.05 -6.68
C ASN A 41 8.22 -0.47 -8.10
N ASN A 42 7.80 -1.73 -8.30
CA ASN A 42 7.26 -2.27 -9.56
C ASN A 42 5.73 -2.33 -9.55
#